data_AF-A0A914UNY2-F1
#
_entry.id   AF-A0A914UNY2-F1
#
_cell.length_a   1.000
_cell.length_b   1.000
_cell.length_c   1.000
_cell.angle_alpha   90.00
_cell.angle_beta   90.00
_cell.angle_gamma   90.00
#
_symmetry.space_group_name_H-M   'P 1'
#
loop_
_entity.id
_entity.type
_entity.pdbx_description
1 polymer ?
#
loop_
_entity_poly.entity_id
_entity_poly.type
_entity_poly.pdbx_seq_one_letter_code
_entity_poly.pdbx_strand_id
1 'polypeptide(L)'
;MNQPQRLQDGTLVTLFDANHCPGSVLFLFETLTGNFLHTGDLRAEDCLIDQLKSKSLPKLDILFLDTTYMNPRYVFPPQKAVIDEVCRFVKTELERYPKTLVVCGTYMIGKERVVQAIAETMGSKIAVNRPKMNIIKCLNDEKLTSRLTLDYKSTNLFVVFGSSSLKQLQDTLAQHSRFHRLINVWPSGWEYRKGGPILSVKPSGNITIVGAPYSEHSSYGELEKLVRALRPARIVPTVNVSKNEEMQKTFSQWLAPANISQIFK
;
A
#
# COMPACT_ATOMS: atom_id res chain seq x y z
N MET A 1 3.26 0.95 -20.00
CA MET A 1 4.17 1.14 -18.85
C MET A 1 5.61 0.91 -19.29
N ASN A 2 6.57 1.57 -18.64
CA ASN A 2 8.02 1.39 -18.78
C ASN A 2 8.61 1.65 -20.18
N GLN A 3 7.90 2.37 -21.03
CA GLN A 3 8.32 2.75 -22.37
C GLN A 3 8.04 4.24 -22.59
N PRO A 4 8.97 4.99 -23.18
CA PRO A 4 8.78 6.41 -23.45
C PRO A 4 7.70 6.61 -24.53
N GLN A 5 6.89 7.65 -24.34
CA GLN A 5 5.90 8.14 -25.29
C GLN A 5 6.25 9.59 -25.61
N ARG A 6 6.31 9.95 -26.90
CA ARG A 6 6.62 11.31 -27.32
C ARG A 6 5.34 12.14 -27.43
N LEU A 7 5.30 13.26 -26.73
CA LEU A 7 4.24 14.26 -26.83
C LEU A 7 4.46 15.20 -28.02
N GLN A 8 3.44 15.98 -28.37
CA GLN A 8 3.45 16.89 -29.52
C GLN A 8 4.53 17.98 -29.45
N ASP A 9 4.88 18.40 -28.23
CA ASP A 9 5.93 19.40 -27.96
C ASP A 9 7.35 18.81 -27.99
N GLY A 10 7.48 17.51 -28.28
CA GLY A 10 8.75 16.78 -28.31
C GLY A 10 9.15 16.16 -26.96
N THR A 11 8.44 16.46 -25.86
CA THR A 11 8.69 15.88 -24.53
C THR A 11 8.53 14.36 -24.57
N LEU A 12 9.47 13.61 -23.98
CA LEU A 12 9.30 12.18 -23.73
C LEU A 12 8.70 11.97 -22.35
N VAL A 13 7.67 11.13 -22.28
CA VAL A 13 7.02 10.73 -21.02
C VAL A 13 7.10 9.23 -20.85
N THR A 14 7.68 8.78 -19.74
CA THR A 14 7.72 7.36 -19.36
C THR A 14 6.95 7.15 -18.06
N LEU A 15 6.04 6.16 -18.06
CA LEU A 15 5.26 5.79 -16.87
C LEU A 15 5.87 4.59 -16.16
N PHE A 16 6.07 4.68 -14.86
CA PHE A 16 6.50 3.57 -14.00
C PHE A 16 5.41 3.25 -12.97
N ASP A 17 5.26 2.00 -12.56
CA ASP A 17 4.28 1.63 -11.53
C ASP A 17 4.66 2.28 -10.18
N ALA A 18 3.70 2.93 -9.50
CA ALA A 18 3.98 3.64 -8.25
C ALA A 18 3.92 2.77 -6.99
N ASN A 19 3.52 1.50 -7.14
CA ASN A 19 3.28 0.57 -6.03
C ASN A 19 2.35 1.16 -4.94
N HIS A 20 1.48 2.09 -5.30
CA HIS A 20 0.52 2.71 -4.38
C HIS A 20 -0.82 1.96 -4.45
N CYS A 21 -1.63 2.25 -5.47
CA CYS A 21 -2.90 1.58 -5.73
C CYS A 21 -2.99 1.14 -7.21
N PRO A 22 -3.97 0.30 -7.60
CA PRO A 22 -4.15 -0.11 -8.98
C PRO A 22 -4.23 1.08 -9.95
N GLY A 23 -3.37 1.09 -10.98
CA GLY A 23 -3.29 2.16 -11.97
C GLY A 23 -2.45 3.38 -11.55
N SER A 24 -1.90 3.41 -10.33
CA SER A 24 -0.99 4.47 -9.88
C SER A 24 0.36 4.43 -10.62
N VAL A 25 0.86 5.59 -11.03
CA VAL A 25 2.09 5.71 -11.81
C VAL A 25 2.97 6.89 -11.39
N LEU A 26 4.29 6.72 -11.53
CA LEU A 26 5.24 7.81 -11.61
C LEU A 26 5.32 8.29 -13.06
N PHE A 27 5.52 9.58 -13.26
CA PHE A 27 5.76 10.20 -14.55
C PHE A 27 7.20 10.71 -14.63
N LEU A 28 8.00 10.14 -15.53
CA LEU A 28 9.27 10.74 -15.94
C LEU A 28 9.04 11.59 -17.19
N PHE A 29 9.37 12.87 -17.11
CA PHE A 29 9.37 13.81 -18.22
C PHE A 29 10.81 14.14 -18.61
N GLU A 30 11.16 13.94 -19.87
CA GLU A 30 12.44 14.36 -20.46
C GLU A 30 12.13 15.44 -21.48
N THR A 31 12.45 16.68 -21.13
CA THR A 31 12.14 17.88 -21.93
C THR A 31 13.43 18.52 -22.46
N LEU A 32 13.29 19.57 -23.28
CA LEU A 32 14.43 20.39 -23.71
C LEU A 32 15.07 21.20 -22.56
N THR A 33 14.34 21.39 -21.46
CA THR A 33 14.75 22.25 -20.34
C THR A 33 15.15 21.48 -19.09
N GLY A 34 14.95 20.16 -19.06
CA GLY A 34 15.38 19.30 -17.97
C GLY A 34 14.59 18.00 -17.88
N ASN A 35 14.99 17.17 -16.91
CA ASN A 35 14.36 15.90 -16.61
C ASN A 35 13.67 15.96 -15.25
N PHE A 36 12.40 15.57 -15.22
CA PHE A 36 11.55 15.68 -14.05
C PHE A 36 10.91 14.33 -13.73
N LEU A 37 10.96 13.89 -12.48
CA LEU A 37 10.22 12.73 -12.02
C LEU A 37 9.13 13.18 -11.05
N HIS A 38 7.87 12.92 -11.39
CA HIS A 38 6.74 13.11 -10.49
C HIS A 38 6.26 11.78 -9.95
N THR A 39 6.32 11.62 -8.63
CA THR A 39 6.01 10.33 -7.99
C THR A 39 4.51 10.05 -7.86
N GLY A 40 3.67 11.09 -7.85
CA GLY A 40 2.28 10.94 -7.45
C GLY A 40 2.24 10.59 -5.96
N ASP A 41 1.37 9.65 -5.59
CA ASP A 41 1.50 8.90 -4.33
C ASP A 41 2.23 7.59 -4.63
N LEU A 42 3.20 7.20 -3.79
CA LEU A 42 4.01 6.00 -4.05
C LEU A 42 4.42 5.24 -2.80
N ARG A 43 4.67 3.93 -2.97
CA ARG A 43 5.40 3.11 -2.01
C ARG A 43 6.72 2.61 -2.59
N ALA A 44 7.81 3.26 -2.20
CA ALA A 44 9.18 3.01 -2.67
C ALA A 44 9.84 1.78 -2.02
N GLU A 45 9.21 0.60 -2.17
CA GLU A 45 9.85 -0.67 -1.82
C GLU A 45 11.06 -0.96 -2.73
N ASP A 46 11.96 -1.82 -2.26
CA ASP A 46 13.24 -2.09 -2.93
C ASP A 46 13.05 -2.54 -4.40
N CYS A 47 11.99 -3.29 -4.72
CA CYS A 47 11.69 -3.71 -6.09
C CYS A 47 11.45 -2.55 -7.06
N LEU A 48 10.75 -1.49 -6.63
CA LEU A 48 10.52 -0.30 -7.44
C LEU A 48 11.82 0.48 -7.62
N ILE A 49 12.61 0.61 -6.55
CA ILE A 49 13.90 1.29 -6.59
C ILE A 49 14.85 0.56 -7.56
N ASP A 50 14.93 -0.76 -7.49
CA ASP A 50 15.75 -1.58 -8.39
C ASP A 50 15.28 -1.48 -9.83
N GLN A 51 13.97 -1.47 -10.08
CA GLN A 51 13.40 -1.24 -11.41
C GLN A 51 13.84 0.13 -11.97
N LEU A 52 13.72 1.20 -11.19
CA LEU A 52 14.14 2.54 -11.62
C LEU A 52 15.66 2.58 -11.91
N LYS A 53 16.49 1.95 -11.07
CA LYS A 53 17.94 1.87 -11.29
C LYS A 53 18.29 1.07 -12.55
N SER A 54 17.59 -0.02 -12.81
CA SER A 54 17.83 -0.87 -13.99
C SER A 54 17.51 -0.18 -15.32
N LYS A 55 16.70 0.88 -15.28
CA LYS A 55 16.25 1.63 -16.46
C LYS A 55 17.19 2.75 -16.88
N SER A 56 18.32 2.92 -16.19
CA SER A 56 19.33 3.95 -16.49
C SER A 56 18.70 5.32 -16.72
N LEU A 57 17.87 5.76 -15.77
CA LEU A 57 17.16 7.04 -15.87
C LEU A 57 18.14 8.20 -16.12
N PRO A 58 17.72 9.22 -16.87
CA PRO A 58 18.53 10.42 -17.02
C PRO A 58 18.74 11.09 -15.66
N LYS A 59 19.77 11.94 -15.57
CA LYS A 59 19.98 12.76 -14.38
C LYS A 59 18.75 13.65 -14.16
N LEU A 60 18.14 13.55 -12.98
CA LEU A 60 16.94 14.30 -12.62
C LEU A 60 17.30 15.70 -12.12
N ASP A 61 16.68 16.71 -12.74
CA ASP A 61 16.76 18.10 -12.29
C ASP A 61 15.82 18.34 -11.10
N ILE A 62 14.59 17.81 -11.18
CA ILE A 62 13.62 17.90 -10.08
C ILE A 62 12.93 16.56 -9.85
N LEU A 63 12.88 16.15 -8.58
CA LEU A 63 12.02 15.10 -8.08
C LEU A 63 10.83 15.72 -7.33
N PHE A 64 9.61 15.52 -7.82
CA PHE A 64 8.38 15.84 -7.09
C PHE A 64 7.98 14.62 -6.25
N LEU A 65 8.18 14.72 -4.94
CA LEU A 65 8.18 13.58 -4.03
C LEU A 65 6.94 13.55 -3.13
N ASP A 66 6.25 12.41 -3.09
CA ASP A 66 5.29 12.07 -2.04
C ASP A 66 5.97 12.10 -0.67
N THR A 67 5.54 13.04 0.16
CA THR A 67 6.07 13.28 1.51
C THR A 67 5.04 12.99 2.59
N THR A 68 4.07 12.11 2.31
CA THR A 68 2.99 11.72 3.24
C THR A 68 3.52 11.32 4.61
N TYR A 69 4.57 10.48 4.64
CA TYR A 69 5.19 9.97 5.87
C TYR A 69 6.63 10.45 6.06
N MET A 70 6.90 11.72 5.74
CA MET A 70 8.21 12.34 5.92
C MET A 70 8.51 12.63 7.41
N ASN A 71 8.62 11.57 8.22
CA ASN A 71 9.02 11.61 9.62
C ASN A 71 9.61 10.26 10.06
N PRO A 72 10.78 10.21 10.73
CA PRO A 72 11.45 8.97 11.15
C PRO A 72 10.61 8.02 12.01
N ARG A 73 9.54 8.50 12.65
CA ARG A 73 8.62 7.65 13.42
C ARG A 73 7.84 6.65 12.56
N TYR A 74 7.69 6.93 11.26
CA TYR A 74 6.93 6.10 10.34
C TYR A 74 7.82 5.03 9.74
N VAL A 75 7.70 3.84 10.32
CA VAL A 75 8.35 2.61 9.87
C VAL A 75 7.25 1.62 9.54
N PHE A 76 7.33 0.96 8.38
CA PHE A 76 6.34 -0.02 7.94
C PHE A 76 7.04 -1.34 7.63
N PRO A 77 6.43 -2.50 7.95
CA PRO A 77 6.89 -3.78 7.41
C PRO A 77 6.66 -3.84 5.89
N PRO A 78 7.43 -4.66 5.15
CA PRO A 78 7.16 -4.91 3.73
C PRO A 78 5.71 -5.38 3.51
N GLN A 79 5.07 -4.98 2.40
CA GLN A 79 3.67 -5.32 2.11
C GLN A 79 3.42 -6.82 2.18
N LYS A 80 4.35 -7.60 1.62
CA LYS A 80 4.29 -9.07 1.62
C LYS A 80 4.28 -9.64 3.03
N ALA A 81 5.13 -9.14 3.93
CA ALA A 81 5.20 -9.63 5.31
C ALA A 81 3.88 -9.40 6.07
N VAL A 82 3.22 -8.26 5.82
CA VAL A 82 1.89 -7.98 6.39
C VAL A 82 0.83 -8.93 5.82
N ILE A 83 0.82 -9.14 4.50
CA ILE A 83 -0.11 -10.06 3.83
C ILE A 83 0.07 -11.49 4.36
N ASP A 84 1.30 -11.99 4.41
CA ASP A 84 1.62 -13.34 4.88
C ASP A 84 1.11 -13.55 6.31
N GLU A 85 1.34 -12.57 7.18
CA GLU A 85 0.93 -12.64 8.58
C GLU A 85 -0.60 -12.58 8.75
N VAL A 86 -1.31 -11.75 7.97
CA VAL A 86 -2.78 -11.73 7.92
C VAL A 86 -3.31 -13.10 7.48
N CYS A 87 -2.75 -13.67 6.41
CA CYS A 87 -3.18 -14.97 5.89
C CYS A 87 -2.94 -16.09 6.91
N ARG A 88 -1.77 -16.09 7.56
CA ARG A 88 -1.44 -17.02 8.63
C ARG A 88 -2.43 -16.92 9.79
N PHE A 89 -2.71 -15.71 10.27
CA PHE A 89 -3.67 -15.47 11.35
C PHE A 89 -5.08 -15.96 11.00
N VAL A 90 -5.59 -15.56 9.83
CA VAL A 90 -6.93 -15.97 9.36
C VAL A 90 -7.02 -17.48 9.23
N LYS A 91 -6.01 -18.14 8.64
CA LYS A 91 -5.97 -19.59 8.50
C LYS A 91 -6.05 -20.29 9.86
N THR A 92 -5.20 -19.92 10.81
CA THR A 92 -5.17 -20.52 12.15
C THR A 92 -6.51 -20.33 12.88
N GLU A 93 -7.13 -19.15 12.79
CA GLU A 93 -8.43 -18.94 13.43
C GLU A 93 -9.56 -19.73 12.76
N LEU A 94 -9.53 -19.92 11.44
CA LEU A 94 -10.53 -20.73 10.73
C LEU A 94 -10.37 -22.23 11.02
N GLU A 95 -9.14 -22.72 11.18
CA GLU A 95 -8.87 -24.09 11.62
C GLU A 95 -9.43 -24.34 13.04
N ARG A 96 -9.31 -23.35 13.92
CA ARG A 96 -9.84 -23.43 15.29
C ARG A 96 -11.36 -23.22 15.36
N TYR A 97 -11.89 -22.33 14.55
CA TYR A 97 -13.30 -21.93 14.55
C TYR A 97 -13.85 -21.87 13.11
N PRO A 98 -14.29 -23.01 12.55
CA PRO A 98 -14.71 -23.09 11.14
C PRO A 98 -15.92 -22.21 10.77
N LYS A 99 -16.78 -21.91 11.75
CA LYS A 99 -17.95 -21.01 11.58
C LYS A 99 -17.60 -19.55 11.84
N THR A 100 -16.50 -19.07 11.25
CA THR A 100 -16.04 -17.68 11.39
C THR A 100 -16.26 -16.91 10.08
N LEU A 101 -16.84 -15.72 10.21
CA LEU A 101 -16.93 -14.73 9.13
C LEU A 101 -15.66 -13.87 9.12
N VAL A 102 -15.05 -13.69 7.96
CA VAL A 102 -13.96 -12.72 7.76
C VAL A 102 -14.53 -11.49 7.07
N VAL A 103 -14.37 -10.32 7.68
CA VAL A 103 -14.74 -9.02 7.11
C VAL A 103 -13.46 -8.23 6.89
N CYS A 104 -13.17 -7.83 5.65
CA CYS A 104 -12.02 -7.00 5.32
C CYS A 104 -12.46 -5.61 4.88
N GLY A 105 -11.95 -4.56 5.53
CA GLY A 105 -12.20 -3.18 5.12
C GLY A 105 -11.26 -2.76 3.98
N THR A 106 -11.79 -2.01 3.01
CA THR A 106 -11.01 -1.43 1.89
C THR A 106 -11.41 0.02 1.62
N TYR A 107 -10.57 0.77 0.91
CA TYR A 107 -10.95 2.09 0.40
C TYR A 107 -11.80 1.96 -0.88
N MET A 108 -11.98 3.06 -1.62
CA MET A 108 -12.61 3.02 -2.94
C MET A 108 -11.82 2.11 -3.88
N ILE A 109 -10.53 2.39 -4.07
CA ILE A 109 -9.50 1.54 -4.69
C ILE A 109 -8.31 1.45 -3.71
N GLY A 110 -7.54 0.36 -3.76
CA GLY A 110 -6.43 0.11 -2.86
C GLY A 110 -6.74 -1.01 -1.86
N LYS A 111 -5.66 -1.70 -1.45
CA LYS A 111 -5.63 -2.85 -0.53
C LYS A 111 -6.24 -4.15 -1.06
N GLU A 112 -6.62 -4.20 -2.34
CA GLU A 112 -7.17 -5.40 -2.96
C GLU A 112 -6.22 -6.61 -2.83
N ARG A 113 -4.89 -6.39 -2.81
CA ARG A 113 -3.89 -7.46 -2.61
C ARG A 113 -4.09 -8.22 -1.29
N VAL A 114 -4.50 -7.54 -0.22
CA VAL A 114 -4.78 -8.18 1.08
C VAL A 114 -6.03 -9.05 0.98
N VAL A 115 -7.11 -8.50 0.40
CA VAL A 115 -8.38 -9.23 0.21
C VAL A 115 -8.17 -10.47 -0.66
N GLN A 116 -7.45 -10.32 -1.76
CA GLN A 116 -7.16 -11.39 -2.70
C GLN A 116 -6.36 -12.52 -2.04
N ALA A 117 -5.33 -12.18 -1.27
CA ALA A 117 -4.52 -13.17 -0.55
C ALA A 117 -5.32 -13.92 0.53
N ILE A 118 -6.22 -13.23 1.25
CA ILE A 118 -7.15 -13.87 2.18
C ILE A 118 -8.07 -14.85 1.44
N ALA A 119 -8.66 -14.43 0.32
CA ALA A 119 -9.55 -15.26 -0.48
C ALA A 119 -8.85 -16.51 -1.03
N GLU A 120 -7.60 -16.37 -1.46
CA GLU A 120 -6.76 -17.49 -1.93
C GLU A 120 -6.43 -18.45 -0.79
N THR A 121 -6.06 -17.93 0.38
CA THR A 121 -5.79 -18.73 1.58
C THR A 121 -7.02 -19.53 2.03
N MET A 122 -8.20 -18.93 1.92
CA MET A 122 -9.48 -19.56 2.28
C MET A 122 -10.04 -20.47 1.17
N GLY A 123 -9.50 -20.42 -0.05
CA GLY A 123 -10.11 -21.06 -1.22
C GLY A 123 -11.52 -20.52 -1.53
N SER A 124 -11.83 -19.27 -1.17
CA SER A 124 -13.19 -18.74 -1.16
C SER A 124 -13.45 -17.69 -2.26
N LYS A 125 -14.73 -17.39 -2.49
CA LYS A 125 -15.19 -16.21 -3.22
C LYS A 125 -15.14 -14.97 -2.31
N ILE A 126 -15.24 -13.77 -2.88
CA ILE A 126 -15.24 -12.50 -2.14
C ILE A 126 -16.61 -11.86 -2.30
N ALA A 127 -17.39 -11.77 -1.22
CA ALA A 127 -18.67 -11.07 -1.27
C ALA A 127 -18.44 -9.56 -1.16
N VAL A 128 -19.01 -8.83 -2.11
CA VAL A 128 -18.92 -7.37 -2.19
C VAL A 128 -20.28 -6.79 -2.53
N ASN A 129 -20.50 -5.51 -2.21
CA ASN A 129 -21.68 -4.81 -2.72
C ASN A 129 -21.51 -4.45 -4.21
N ARG A 130 -22.62 -4.12 -4.87
CA ARG A 130 -22.61 -3.80 -6.31
C ARG A 130 -21.69 -2.62 -6.69
N PRO A 131 -21.63 -1.52 -5.90
CA PRO A 131 -20.65 -0.45 -6.15
C PRO A 131 -19.19 -0.92 -6.13
N LYS A 132 -18.77 -1.68 -5.10
CA LYS A 132 -17.39 -2.19 -5.03
C LYS A 132 -17.10 -3.19 -6.14
N MET A 133 -18.06 -4.04 -6.52
CA MET A 133 -17.90 -4.95 -7.67
C MET A 133 -17.60 -4.18 -8.96
N ASN A 134 -18.34 -3.11 -9.23
CA ASN A 134 -18.14 -2.30 -10.43
C ASN A 134 -16.76 -1.64 -10.44
N ILE A 135 -16.31 -1.12 -9.28
CA ILE A 135 -14.97 -0.55 -9.15
C ILE A 135 -13.90 -1.60 -9.43
N ILE A 136 -13.96 -2.77 -8.77
CA ILE A 136 -12.95 -3.82 -8.94
C ILE A 136 -12.88 -4.31 -10.40
N LYS A 137 -14.03 -4.42 -11.08
CA LYS A 137 -14.07 -4.80 -12.50
C LYS A 137 -13.33 -3.82 -13.43
N CYS A 138 -13.22 -2.56 -13.05
CA CYS A 138 -12.46 -1.56 -13.82
C CYS A 138 -10.94 -1.64 -13.61
N LEU A 139 -10.45 -2.47 -12.67
CA LEU A 139 -9.03 -2.57 -12.34
C LEU A 139 -8.26 -3.50 -13.29
N ASN A 140 -8.94 -4.20 -14.20
CA ASN A 140 -8.36 -5.17 -15.13
C ASN A 140 -7.56 -6.30 -14.46
N ASP A 141 -7.96 -6.71 -13.24
CA ASP A 141 -7.42 -7.88 -12.55
C ASP A 141 -8.41 -9.05 -12.66
N GLU A 142 -8.16 -9.96 -13.61
CA GLU A 142 -9.01 -11.14 -13.83
C GLU A 142 -8.97 -12.12 -12.66
N LYS A 143 -7.82 -12.25 -11.99
CA LYS A 143 -7.64 -13.17 -10.85
C LYS A 143 -8.50 -12.72 -9.67
N LEU A 144 -8.57 -11.42 -9.41
CA LEU A 144 -9.46 -10.85 -8.41
C LEU A 144 -10.92 -10.88 -8.86
N THR A 145 -11.20 -10.46 -10.09
CA THR A 145 -12.57 -10.35 -10.63
C THR A 145 -13.29 -11.69 -10.66
N SER A 146 -12.59 -12.77 -11.05
CA SER A 146 -13.14 -14.13 -11.10
C SER A 146 -13.56 -14.68 -9.73
N ARG A 147 -13.10 -14.07 -8.63
CA ARG A 147 -13.46 -14.46 -7.25
C ARG A 147 -14.63 -13.67 -6.68
N LEU A 148 -15.07 -12.59 -7.30
CA LEU A 148 -16.15 -11.75 -6.75
C LEU A 148 -17.51 -12.45 -6.80
N THR A 149 -18.37 -12.14 -5.82
CA THR A 149 -19.76 -12.54 -5.79
C THR A 149 -20.62 -11.45 -5.15
N LEU A 150 -21.89 -11.33 -5.59
CA LEU A 150 -22.91 -10.53 -4.89
C LEU A 150 -23.71 -11.39 -3.89
N ASP A 151 -23.52 -12.71 -3.91
CA ASP A 151 -24.20 -13.62 -2.99
C ASP A 151 -23.39 -13.80 -1.70
N TYR A 152 -23.77 -13.04 -0.68
CA TYR A 152 -23.19 -13.11 0.67
C TYR A 152 -23.43 -14.47 1.38
N LYS A 153 -24.32 -15.33 0.87
CA LYS A 153 -24.52 -16.68 1.42
C LYS A 153 -23.46 -17.67 0.89
N SER A 154 -22.85 -17.40 -0.26
CA SER A 154 -21.90 -18.30 -0.94
C SER A 154 -20.47 -18.29 -0.38
N THR A 155 -20.11 -17.38 0.52
CA THR A 155 -18.72 -17.26 1.02
C THR A 155 -18.62 -16.71 2.44
N ASN A 156 -17.50 -16.94 3.11
CA ASN A 156 -17.22 -16.44 4.46
C ASN A 156 -16.27 -15.23 4.45
N LEU A 157 -16.04 -14.62 3.30
CA LEU A 157 -15.19 -13.43 3.16
C LEU A 157 -16.00 -12.28 2.59
N PHE A 158 -16.24 -11.25 3.40
CA PHE A 158 -16.96 -10.04 3.02
C PHE A 158 -16.02 -8.86 2.94
N VAL A 159 -16.18 -8.03 1.92
CA VAL A 159 -15.48 -6.74 1.81
C VAL A 159 -16.45 -5.60 2.08
N VAL A 160 -16.00 -4.66 2.89
CA VAL A 160 -16.73 -3.44 3.24
C VAL A 160 -15.89 -2.20 2.89
N PHE A 161 -16.57 -1.08 2.68
CA PHE A 161 -15.90 0.22 2.52
C PHE A 161 -15.52 0.79 3.87
N GLY A 162 -14.29 1.28 3.96
CA GLY A 162 -13.75 1.91 5.16
C GLY A 162 -13.59 0.95 6.33
N SER A 163 -13.37 1.55 7.50
CA SER A 163 -13.35 0.82 8.78
C SER A 163 -14.78 0.53 9.24
N SER A 164 -14.93 -0.52 10.05
CA SER A 164 -16.21 -0.85 10.69
C SER A 164 -16.10 -0.63 12.19
N SER A 165 -17.10 0.02 12.78
CA SER A 165 -17.22 0.11 14.23
C SER A 165 -17.56 -1.26 14.83
N LEU A 166 -17.26 -1.45 16.12
CA LEU A 166 -17.61 -2.70 16.81
C LEU A 166 -19.11 -3.00 16.70
N LYS A 167 -19.97 -1.99 16.79
CA LYS A 167 -21.42 -2.13 16.67
C LYS A 167 -21.84 -2.63 15.28
N GLN A 168 -21.26 -2.08 14.21
CA GLN A 168 -21.53 -2.54 12.84
C GLN A 168 -21.09 -3.99 12.63
N LEU A 169 -19.98 -4.40 13.23
CA LEU A 169 -19.50 -5.79 13.18
C LEU A 169 -20.43 -6.73 13.96
N GLN A 170 -20.92 -6.32 15.12
CA GLN A 170 -21.93 -7.07 15.89
C GLN A 170 -23.23 -7.25 15.10
N ASP A 171 -23.72 -6.17 14.49
CA ASP A 171 -24.94 -6.20 13.68
C ASP A 171 -24.75 -7.10 12.44
N THR A 172 -23.58 -7.04 11.79
CA THR A 172 -23.23 -7.92 10.68
C THR A 172 -23.25 -9.38 11.12
N LEU A 173 -22.59 -9.72 12.23
CA LEU A 173 -22.56 -11.09 12.74
C LEU A 173 -23.97 -11.60 13.10
N ALA A 174 -24.81 -10.75 13.72
CA ALA A 174 -26.19 -11.07 14.05
C ALA A 174 -27.07 -11.32 12.81
N GLN A 175 -26.85 -10.60 11.71
CA GLN A 175 -27.56 -10.81 10.44
C GLN A 175 -27.17 -12.10 9.72
N HIS A 176 -26.04 -12.72 10.10
CA HIS A 176 -25.52 -13.93 9.46
C HIS A 176 -25.36 -15.08 10.45
N SER A 177 -26.50 -15.62 10.90
CA SER A 177 -26.61 -16.68 11.93
C SER A 177 -25.81 -17.96 11.69
N ARG A 178 -25.33 -18.21 10.46
CA ARG A 178 -24.43 -19.34 10.15
C ARG A 178 -23.03 -19.19 10.73
N PHE A 179 -22.67 -17.99 11.18
CA PHE A 179 -21.39 -17.69 11.80
C PHE A 179 -21.55 -17.49 13.30
N HIS A 180 -20.62 -18.02 14.07
CA HIS A 180 -20.58 -17.85 15.52
C HIS A 180 -19.53 -16.82 15.94
N ARG A 181 -18.60 -16.49 15.04
CA ARG A 181 -17.49 -15.55 15.27
C ARG A 181 -17.26 -14.68 14.04
N LEU A 182 -16.62 -13.53 14.26
CA LEU A 182 -16.21 -12.61 13.21
C LEU A 182 -14.76 -12.18 13.42
N ILE A 183 -13.95 -12.22 12.36
CA ILE A 183 -12.64 -11.57 12.29
C ILE A 183 -12.79 -10.35 11.39
N ASN A 184 -12.49 -9.17 11.91
CA ASN A 184 -12.40 -7.96 11.12
C ASN A 184 -10.93 -7.66 10.82
N VAL A 185 -10.54 -7.73 9.55
CA VAL A 185 -9.23 -7.28 9.09
C VAL A 185 -9.35 -5.84 8.62
N TRP A 186 -8.60 -4.95 9.26
CA TRP A 186 -8.45 -3.56 8.87
C TRP A 186 -7.01 -3.32 8.46
N PRO A 187 -6.69 -3.36 7.14
CA PRO A 187 -5.39 -2.95 6.66
C PRO A 187 -5.30 -1.44 6.81
N SER A 188 -4.43 -0.94 7.69
CA SER A 188 -4.20 0.48 7.96
C SER A 188 -2.71 0.81 7.81
N GLY A 189 -2.34 2.06 7.52
CA GLY A 189 -0.92 2.42 7.35
C GLY A 189 -0.16 2.67 8.65
N TRP A 190 -0.86 2.93 9.77
CA TRP A 190 -0.30 3.74 10.88
C TRP A 190 -0.09 2.98 12.19
N GLU A 191 -0.62 1.76 12.29
CA GLU A 191 -0.75 1.06 13.59
C GLU A 191 0.51 0.29 14.02
N TYR A 192 1.57 0.28 13.19
CA TYR A 192 2.79 -0.45 13.50
C TYR A 192 3.64 0.25 14.57
N ARG A 193 4.07 -0.54 15.56
CA ARG A 193 5.08 -0.14 16.55
C ARG A 193 6.33 -0.97 16.32
N LYS A 194 7.46 -0.31 16.06
CA LYS A 194 8.74 -0.97 15.83
C LYS A 194 9.09 -1.91 16.99
N GLY A 195 9.39 -3.17 16.68
CA GLY A 195 9.70 -4.21 17.66
C GLY A 195 8.50 -4.93 18.28
N GLY A 196 7.28 -4.52 17.92
CA GLY A 196 6.05 -5.24 18.29
C GLY A 196 5.65 -6.30 17.27
N PRO A 197 4.55 -7.04 17.52
CA PRO A 197 3.95 -7.92 16.52
C PRO A 197 3.51 -7.12 15.29
N ILE A 198 3.56 -7.76 14.12
CA ILE A 198 3.12 -7.13 12.87
C ILE A 198 1.63 -6.77 12.96
N LEU A 199 0.78 -7.67 13.48
CA LEU A 199 -0.65 -7.42 13.62
C LEU A 199 -1.02 -6.91 15.01
N SER A 200 -1.93 -5.95 15.07
CA SER A 200 -2.64 -5.60 16.30
C SER A 200 -3.92 -6.43 16.40
N VAL A 201 -4.00 -7.33 17.38
CA VAL A 201 -5.15 -8.21 17.57
C VAL A 201 -5.92 -7.80 18.84
N LYS A 202 -7.19 -7.44 18.69
CA LYS A 202 -8.06 -6.96 19.77
C LYS A 202 -9.34 -7.79 19.83
N PRO A 203 -9.43 -8.80 20.72
CA PRO A 203 -10.65 -9.58 20.91
C PRO A 203 -11.73 -8.78 21.66
N SER A 204 -12.98 -9.00 21.29
CA SER A 204 -14.18 -8.43 21.91
C SER A 204 -15.33 -9.42 21.76
N GLY A 205 -15.48 -10.32 22.75
CA GLY A 205 -16.46 -11.39 22.72
C GLY A 205 -16.23 -12.37 21.55
N ASN A 206 -17.20 -12.45 20.65
CA ASN A 206 -17.14 -13.26 19.43
C ASN A 206 -16.55 -12.52 18.22
N ILE A 207 -16.08 -11.29 18.40
CA ILE A 207 -15.45 -10.47 17.37
C ILE A 207 -13.96 -10.32 17.69
N THR A 208 -13.11 -10.46 16.68
CA THR A 208 -11.68 -10.13 16.77
C THR A 208 -11.35 -9.06 15.75
N ILE A 209 -10.89 -7.90 16.20
CA ILE A 209 -10.43 -6.81 15.33
C ILE A 209 -8.92 -6.96 15.12
N VAL A 210 -8.50 -6.99 13.85
CA VAL A 210 -7.12 -7.21 13.41
C VAL A 210 -6.68 -5.98 12.62
N GLY A 211 -5.89 -5.11 13.26
CA GLY A 211 -5.18 -4.03 12.60
C GLY A 211 -3.94 -4.56 11.90
N ALA A 212 -3.85 -4.39 10.59
CA ALA A 212 -2.73 -4.85 9.77
C ALA A 212 -2.00 -3.63 9.17
N PRO A 213 -0.71 -3.39 9.44
CA PRO A 213 0.01 -2.19 9.02
C PRO A 213 0.39 -2.17 7.53
N TYR A 214 -0.60 -2.35 6.65
CA TYR A 214 -0.46 -2.33 5.20
C TYR A 214 -0.53 -0.88 4.69
N SER A 215 0.63 -0.24 4.55
CA SER A 215 0.76 1.06 3.91
C SER A 215 0.79 0.94 2.37
N GLU A 216 0.22 1.91 1.69
CA GLU A 216 0.40 2.13 0.23
C GLU A 216 1.24 3.39 -0.04
N HIS A 217 1.80 4.02 1.00
CA HIS A 217 2.83 5.04 0.85
C HIS A 217 4.13 4.62 1.53
N SER A 218 5.21 5.25 1.10
CA SER A 218 6.57 5.02 1.56
C SER A 218 6.74 5.39 3.04
N SER A 219 7.43 4.55 3.80
CA SER A 219 8.04 4.88 5.09
C SER A 219 9.19 5.88 4.91
N TYR A 220 9.63 6.50 6.00
CA TYR A 220 10.75 7.42 5.97
C TYR A 220 12.04 6.78 5.40
N GLY A 221 12.32 5.52 5.78
CA GLY A 221 13.49 4.80 5.28
C GLY A 221 13.39 4.43 3.80
N GLU A 222 12.20 4.10 3.30
CA GLU A 222 11.96 3.86 1.86
C GLU A 222 12.15 5.15 1.05
N LEU A 223 11.66 6.30 1.56
CA LEU A 223 11.89 7.61 0.94
C LEU A 223 13.38 7.96 0.88
N GLU A 224 14.12 7.76 1.98
CA GLU A 224 15.56 7.99 2.02
C GLU A 224 16.29 7.14 0.97
N LYS A 225 15.99 5.84 0.91
CA LYS A 225 16.59 4.92 -0.08
C LYS A 225 16.32 5.39 -1.51
N LEU A 226 15.09 5.78 -1.82
CA LEU A 226 14.71 6.27 -3.15
C LEU A 226 15.49 7.54 -3.52
N VAL A 227 15.51 8.53 -2.62
CA VAL A 227 16.22 9.80 -2.86
C VAL A 227 17.72 9.55 -3.07
N ARG A 228 18.33 8.69 -2.25
CA ARG A 228 19.75 8.32 -2.40
C ARG A 228 20.05 7.55 -3.67
N ALA A 229 19.11 6.73 -4.14
CA ALA A 229 19.24 5.98 -5.39
C ALA A 229 19.14 6.89 -6.62
N LEU A 230 18.19 7.83 -6.63
CA LEU A 230 17.93 8.71 -7.77
C LEU A 230 18.85 9.94 -7.84
N ARG A 231 19.35 10.41 -6.69
CA ARG A 231 20.23 11.59 -6.54
C ARG A 231 19.77 12.82 -7.38
N PRO A 232 18.51 13.28 -7.26
CA PRO A 232 18.04 14.45 -8.01
C PRO A 232 18.79 15.72 -7.61
N ALA A 233 18.84 16.70 -8.50
CA ALA A 233 19.44 18.01 -8.21
C ALA A 233 18.60 18.83 -7.21
N ARG A 234 17.26 18.72 -7.29
CA ARG A 234 16.32 19.36 -6.36
C ARG A 234 15.14 18.46 -6.04
N ILE A 235 14.60 18.59 -4.83
CA ILE A 235 13.40 17.87 -4.39
C ILE A 235 12.30 18.88 -4.07
N VAL A 236 11.10 18.64 -4.61
CA VAL A 236 9.88 19.41 -4.32
C VAL A 236 8.89 18.48 -3.62
N PRO A 237 8.54 18.73 -2.35
CA PRO A 237 7.54 17.93 -1.66
C PRO A 237 6.13 18.22 -2.23
N THR A 238 5.31 17.19 -2.37
CA THR A 238 3.91 17.33 -2.84
C THR A 238 2.89 17.25 -1.71
N VAL A 239 3.29 16.75 -0.53
CA VAL A 239 2.43 16.57 0.65
C VAL A 239 3.06 17.26 1.87
N ASN A 240 2.23 17.77 2.79
CA ASN A 240 2.71 18.51 3.97
C ASN A 240 3.60 19.72 3.62
N VAL A 241 3.29 20.42 2.52
CA VAL A 241 4.12 21.49 1.95
C VAL A 241 4.39 22.66 2.89
N SER A 242 3.55 22.85 3.92
CA SER A 242 3.80 23.83 5.00
C SER A 242 5.08 23.54 5.80
N LYS A 243 5.61 22.32 5.73
CA LYS A 243 6.87 21.90 6.37
C LYS A 243 8.05 21.82 5.40
N ASN A 244 7.96 22.44 4.23
CA ASN A 244 8.99 22.35 3.19
C ASN A 244 10.38 22.71 3.73
N GLU A 245 10.53 23.80 4.49
CA GLU A 245 11.83 24.21 5.04
C GLU A 245 12.48 23.13 5.93
N GLU A 246 11.69 22.42 6.74
CA GLU A 246 12.17 21.30 7.56
C GLU A 246 12.60 20.13 6.66
N MET A 247 11.76 19.77 5.68
CA MET A 247 12.03 18.67 4.76
C MET A 247 13.28 18.92 3.90
N GLN A 248 13.52 20.17 3.47
CA GLN A 248 14.72 20.52 2.69
C GLN A 248 16.03 20.29 3.47
N LYS A 249 16.03 20.48 4.79
CA LYS A 249 17.18 20.14 5.64
C LYS A 249 17.45 18.63 5.61
N THR A 250 16.40 17.81 5.71
CA THR A 250 16.51 16.35 5.63
C THR A 250 16.97 15.89 4.24
N PHE A 251 16.41 16.45 3.17
CA PHE A 251 16.82 16.14 1.79
C PHE A 251 18.30 16.44 1.55
N SER A 252 18.78 17.57 2.06
CA SER A 252 20.19 17.97 1.96
C SER A 252 21.11 16.96 2.66
N GLN A 253 20.70 16.46 3.84
CA GLN A 253 21.42 15.40 4.56
C GLN A 253 21.43 14.07 3.80
N TRP A 254 20.31 13.70 3.16
CA TRP A 254 20.22 12.48 2.35
C TRP A 254 21.08 12.54 1.08
N LEU A 255 21.26 13.72 0.48
CA LEU A 255 22.03 13.90 -0.75
C LEU A 255 23.52 14.15 -0.50
N ALA A 256 23.91 14.47 0.74
CA ALA A 256 25.30 14.66 1.12
C ALA A 256 26.15 13.40 0.80
N PRO A 257 27.39 13.58 0.31
CA PRO A 257 28.31 12.45 0.12
C PRO A 257 28.55 11.75 1.46
N ALA A 258 28.64 10.41 1.44
CA ALA A 258 28.89 9.63 2.65
C ALA A 258 30.25 10.06 3.25
N ASN A 259 30.26 10.38 4.56
CA ASN A 259 31.50 10.70 5.25
C ASN A 259 32.43 9.47 5.24
N ILE A 260 33.54 9.58 4.51
CA ILE A 260 34.59 8.55 4.36
C ILE A 260 35.23 8.18 5.72
N SER A 261 35.03 9.00 6.75
CA SER A 261 35.60 8.82 8.09
C SER A 261 34.97 7.69 8.95
N GLN A 262 33.92 7.01 8.48
CA GLN A 262 33.35 5.84 9.17
C GLN A 262 33.77 4.48 8.59
N ILE A 263 34.55 4.46 7.51
CA ILE A 263 35.03 3.21 6.88
C ILE A 263 36.36 2.74 7.49
N PHE A 264 37.02 3.57 8.32
CA PHE A 264 38.30 3.28 8.97
C PHE A 264 38.23 3.32 10.51
N LYS A 265 37.20 2.71 11.11
CA LYS A 265 37.20 2.39 12.55
C LYS A 265 36.81 0.95 12.80
#